data_AF-A0A9W8RN21-F1
#
_entry.id   AF-A0A9W8RN21-F1
#
_cell.length_a   1.000
_cell.length_b   1.000
_cell.length_c   1.000
_cell.angle_alpha   90.00
_cell.angle_beta   90.00
_cell.angle_gamma   90.00
#
_symmetry.space_group_name_H-M   'P 1'
#
loop_
_entity.id
_entity.type
_entity.pdbx_description
1 polymer ?
#
loop_
_entity_poly.entity_id
_entity_poly.type
_entity_poly.pdbx_seq_one_letter_code
_entity_poly.pdbx_strand_id
1 'polypeptide(L)'
;MLHNSSLILDDFQDNSPLRRVKAILQIQEFSGHECTADALQMIMSLFEGQAMDLYWSFNAICPSIDEYTQMINDKTGGLFGLTRHLLVASSERSLDDNTLASLNKMVTLWGQYFQIRDDYMNLVDTKYSEMKGFCEDLDEGKYSLALIHAIENNQDGYLLQNLISTRRTLGKLTQQQKMLVLDIVRSSGGFERTETALNELHRQIVTEVGSLEVTLCQTNAEMRALTDLLSI
;
A
#
# COMPACT_ATOMS: atom_id res chain seq x y z
N MET A 1 -24.24 5.80 4.95
CA MET A 1 -22.96 5.71 5.69
C MET A 1 -21.82 5.24 4.79
N LEU A 2 -21.94 4.13 4.05
CA LEU A 2 -20.89 3.62 3.13
C LEU A 2 -20.44 4.61 2.02
N HIS A 3 -21.33 5.49 1.55
CA HIS A 3 -21.01 6.47 0.50
C HIS A 3 -19.92 7.48 0.92
N ASN A 4 -19.90 7.91 2.19
CA ASN A 4 -18.90 8.86 2.68
C ASN A 4 -17.55 8.19 2.96
N SER A 5 -17.55 6.94 3.42
CA SER A 5 -16.31 6.16 3.60
C SER A 5 -15.63 5.83 2.26
N SER A 6 -16.42 5.55 1.22
CA SER A 6 -15.92 5.41 -0.16
C SER A 6 -15.30 6.72 -0.67
N LEU A 7 -15.94 7.86 -0.42
CA LEU A 7 -15.41 9.17 -0.82
C LEU A 7 -14.09 9.50 -0.12
N ILE A 8 -13.90 9.12 1.15
CA ILE A 8 -12.64 9.31 1.88
C ILE A 8 -11.51 8.45 1.27
N LEU A 9 -11.81 7.20 0.87
CA LEU A 9 -10.86 6.30 0.21
C LEU A 9 -10.50 6.80 -1.20
N ASP A 10 -11.49 7.22 -1.99
CA ASP A 10 -11.30 7.82 -3.33
C ASP A 10 -10.49 9.13 -3.23
N ASP A 11 -10.77 9.98 -2.22
CA ASP A 11 -10.08 11.25 -1.99
C ASP A 11 -8.59 11.07 -1.59
N PHE A 12 -8.24 9.93 -0.99
CA PHE A 12 -6.86 9.57 -0.70
C PHE A 12 -6.14 9.00 -1.93
N GLN A 13 -6.82 8.16 -2.72
CA GLN A 13 -6.29 7.53 -3.95
C GLN A 13 -6.03 8.55 -5.08
N ASP A 14 -6.85 9.59 -5.22
CA ASP A 14 -6.76 10.56 -6.32
C ASP A 14 -5.73 11.70 -6.14
N ASN A 15 -4.94 11.67 -5.06
CA ASN A 15 -3.86 12.63 -4.78
C ASN A 15 -4.28 14.13 -4.83
N SER A 16 -5.54 14.44 -4.50
CA SER A 16 -6.09 15.81 -4.53
C SER A 16 -5.99 16.51 -3.16
N PRO A 17 -5.22 17.61 -3.02
CA PRO A 17 -5.01 18.29 -1.72
C PRO A 17 -6.28 18.91 -1.11
N LEU A 18 -7.20 19.42 -1.94
CA LEU A 18 -8.41 20.13 -1.50
C LEU A 18 -9.48 19.19 -0.92
N ARG A 19 -9.44 17.90 -1.26
CA ARG A 19 -10.44 16.93 -0.80
C ARG A 19 -10.03 16.20 0.48
N ARG A 20 -8.72 16.00 0.71
CA ARG A 20 -8.19 15.53 2.01
C ARG A 20 -8.62 16.41 3.19
N VAL A 21 -8.67 17.74 2.99
CA VAL A 21 -9.15 18.69 4.01
C VAL A 21 -10.63 18.46 4.34
N LYS A 22 -11.47 18.08 3.37
CA LYS A 22 -12.89 17.77 3.60
C LYS A 22 -13.08 16.46 4.37
N ALA A 23 -12.29 15.42 4.08
CA ALA A 23 -12.31 14.17 4.84
C ALA A 23 -11.99 14.42 6.33
N ILE A 24 -10.98 15.24 6.61
CA ILE A 24 -10.60 15.64 7.99
C ILE A 24 -11.74 16.40 8.69
N LEU A 25 -12.39 17.33 7.99
CA LEU A 25 -13.52 18.09 8.55
C LEU A 25 -14.73 17.19 8.85
N GLN A 26 -14.99 16.18 8.02
CA GLN A 26 -16.05 15.21 8.29
C GLN A 26 -15.74 14.37 9.54
N ILE A 27 -14.48 13.97 9.77
CA ILE A 27 -14.09 13.24 10.99
C ILE A 27 -14.46 14.01 12.26
N GLN A 28 -14.31 15.34 12.27
CA GLN A 28 -14.74 16.20 13.38
C GLN A 28 -16.27 16.22 13.60
N GLU A 29 -17.08 16.07 12.55
CA GLU A 29 -18.54 16.04 12.67
C GLU A 29 -19.06 14.71 13.24
N PHE A 30 -18.32 13.61 13.07
CA PHE A 30 -18.78 12.26 13.41
C PHE A 30 -18.26 11.73 14.76
N SER A 31 -17.35 12.43 15.44
CA SER A 31 -16.62 11.81 16.55
C SER A 31 -16.34 12.74 17.75
N GLY A 32 -16.28 12.16 18.95
CA GLY A 32 -15.87 12.87 20.17
C GLY A 32 -14.38 13.23 20.17
N HIS A 33 -13.97 14.16 21.04
CA HIS A 33 -12.61 14.72 21.05
C HIS A 33 -11.48 13.66 21.06
N GLU A 34 -11.62 12.53 21.76
CA GLU A 34 -10.59 11.47 21.77
C GLU A 34 -10.44 10.76 20.41
N CYS A 35 -11.54 10.45 19.73
CA CYS A 35 -11.52 9.82 18.42
C CYS A 35 -10.92 10.74 17.34
N THR A 36 -11.05 12.07 17.50
CA THR A 36 -10.36 13.01 16.61
C THR A 36 -8.84 13.00 16.78
N ALA A 37 -8.32 12.82 17.99
CA ALA A 37 -6.88 12.79 18.24
C ALA A 37 -6.23 11.52 17.66
N ASP A 38 -6.84 10.36 17.87
CA ASP A 38 -6.38 9.10 17.31
C ASP A 38 -6.42 9.10 15.77
N ALA A 39 -7.49 9.64 15.19
CA ALA A 39 -7.60 9.81 13.74
C ALA A 39 -6.51 10.73 13.18
N LEU A 40 -6.21 11.85 13.85
CA LEU A 40 -5.13 12.75 13.46
C LEU A 40 -3.76 12.05 13.53
N GLN A 41 -3.51 11.24 14.55
CA GLN A 41 -2.27 10.48 14.67
C GLN A 41 -2.11 9.48 13.51
N MET A 42 -3.17 8.78 13.10
CA MET A 42 -3.14 7.86 11.95
C MET A 42 -2.89 8.60 10.64
N ILE A 43 -3.44 9.81 10.49
CA ILE A 43 -3.17 10.67 9.33
C ILE A 43 -1.71 11.14 9.33
N MET A 44 -1.14 11.47 10.49
CA MET A 44 0.28 11.82 10.61
C MET A 44 1.17 10.66 10.18
N SER A 45 0.90 9.44 10.64
CA SER A 45 1.64 8.25 10.22
C SER A 45 1.56 8.02 8.71
N LEU A 46 0.40 8.29 8.08
CA LEU A 46 0.29 8.24 6.63
C LEU A 46 1.24 9.21 5.93
N PHE A 47 1.35 10.44 6.43
CA PHE A 47 2.31 11.42 5.91
C PHE A 47 3.77 11.03 6.16
N GLU A 48 4.07 10.40 7.29
CA GLU A 48 5.41 9.88 7.59
C GLU A 48 5.82 8.79 6.58
N GLY A 49 4.95 7.80 6.34
CA GLY A 49 5.19 6.78 5.31
C GLY A 49 5.37 7.40 3.92
N GLN A 50 4.53 8.35 3.54
CA GLN A 50 4.69 9.07 2.27
C GLN A 50 6.01 9.87 2.19
N ALA A 51 6.44 10.45 3.31
CA ALA A 51 7.70 11.20 3.37
C ALA A 51 8.91 10.27 3.18
N MET A 52 8.87 9.05 3.74
CA MET A 52 9.91 8.03 3.54
C MET A 52 10.03 7.64 2.06
N ASP A 53 8.91 7.31 1.41
CA ASP A 53 8.82 6.97 -0.02
C ASP A 53 9.44 8.07 -0.91
N LEU A 54 9.02 9.33 -0.67
CA LEU A 54 9.56 10.49 -1.39
C LEU A 54 11.04 10.74 -1.09
N TYR A 55 11.47 10.57 0.16
CA TYR A 55 12.87 10.76 0.55
C TYR A 55 13.79 9.79 -0.17
N TRP A 56 13.42 8.50 -0.26
CA TRP A 56 14.19 7.49 -0.96
C TRP A 56 14.26 7.77 -2.46
N SER A 57 13.13 8.04 -3.11
CA SER A 57 13.11 8.38 -4.53
C SER A 57 13.93 9.64 -4.85
N PHE A 58 13.77 10.70 -4.05
CA PHE A 58 14.45 11.98 -4.28
C PHE A 58 15.96 11.86 -4.11
N ASN A 59 16.42 11.07 -3.13
CA ASN A 59 17.85 10.91 -2.85
C ASN A 59 18.47 9.71 -3.59
N ALA A 60 17.68 8.91 -4.31
CA ALA A 60 18.09 7.63 -4.90
C ALA A 60 18.75 6.69 -3.87
N ILE A 61 18.17 6.63 -2.67
CA ILE A 61 18.59 5.73 -1.60
C ILE A 61 17.68 4.52 -1.64
N CYS A 62 18.22 3.35 -1.95
CA CYS A 62 17.46 2.10 -1.88
C CYS A 62 17.19 1.77 -0.41
N PRO A 63 15.93 1.62 0.02
CA PRO A 63 15.62 1.13 1.36
C PRO A 63 15.88 -0.39 1.44
N SER A 64 16.04 -0.88 2.67
CA SER A 64 15.93 -2.30 2.98
C SER A 64 14.47 -2.76 2.90
N ILE A 65 14.26 -4.09 2.81
CA ILE A 65 12.91 -4.68 2.82
C ILE A 65 12.14 -4.34 4.10
N ASP A 66 12.82 -4.29 5.25
CA ASP A 66 12.20 -3.94 6.53
C ASP A 66 11.74 -2.48 6.57
N GLU A 67 12.59 -1.56 6.09
CA GLU A 67 12.23 -0.15 5.95
C GLU A 67 11.05 0.04 4.99
N TYR A 68 11.08 -0.63 3.83
CA TYR A 68 9.98 -0.62 2.87
C TYR A 68 8.68 -1.13 3.51
N THR A 69 8.74 -2.22 4.27
CA THR A 69 7.57 -2.77 4.97
C THR A 69 7.04 -1.80 6.02
N GLN A 70 7.92 -1.14 6.78
CA GLN A 70 7.54 -0.11 7.74
C GLN A 70 6.85 1.08 7.06
N MET A 71 7.42 1.57 5.95
CA MET A 71 6.82 2.64 5.15
C MET A 71 5.40 2.29 4.70
N ILE A 72 5.17 1.05 4.23
CA ILE A 72 3.83 0.61 3.83
C ILE A 72 2.87 0.59 5.04
N ASN A 73 3.33 0.12 6.20
CA ASN A 73 2.52 0.09 7.41
C ASN A 73 2.10 1.50 7.84
N ASP A 74 3.00 2.47 7.73
CA ASP A 74 2.71 3.86 8.08
C ASP A 74 1.76 4.50 7.05
N LYS A 75 2.03 4.32 5.74
CA LYS A 75 1.24 4.88 4.64
C LYS A 75 -0.14 4.22 4.49
N THR A 76 -0.17 2.94 4.17
CA THR A 76 -1.39 2.21 3.78
C THR A 76 -2.06 1.59 5.00
N GLY A 77 -1.27 1.13 5.98
CA GLY A 77 -1.80 0.74 7.29
C GLY A 77 -2.43 1.93 8.04
N GLY A 78 -1.91 3.15 7.86
CA GLY A 78 -2.56 4.37 8.35
C GLY A 78 -3.97 4.60 7.78
N LEU A 79 -4.16 4.37 6.47
CA LEU A 79 -5.46 4.56 5.81
C LEU A 79 -6.49 3.49 6.21
N PHE A 80 -6.12 2.21 6.18
CA PHE A 80 -7.03 1.15 6.61
C PHE A 80 -7.25 1.19 8.13
N GLY A 81 -6.24 1.56 8.91
CA GLY A 81 -6.32 1.78 10.35
C GLY A 81 -7.29 2.91 10.71
N LEU A 82 -7.24 4.02 9.99
CA LEU A 82 -8.19 5.13 10.10
C LEU A 82 -9.61 4.68 9.76
N THR A 83 -9.78 3.98 8.64
CA THR A 83 -11.09 3.46 8.22
C THR A 83 -11.69 2.55 9.31
N ARG A 84 -10.90 1.60 9.81
CA ARG A 84 -11.29 0.74 10.93
C ARG A 84 -11.61 1.57 12.18
N HIS A 85 -10.80 2.58 12.51
CA HIS A 85 -11.00 3.41 13.70
C HIS A 85 -12.38 4.07 13.67
N LEU A 86 -12.71 4.71 12.56
CA LEU A 86 -13.97 5.43 12.37
C LEU A 86 -15.17 4.47 12.38
N LEU A 87 -15.04 3.30 11.73
CA LEU A 87 -16.09 2.28 11.72
C LEU A 87 -16.35 1.68 13.11
N VAL A 88 -15.30 1.39 13.88
CA VAL A 88 -15.43 0.87 15.24
C VAL A 88 -16.01 1.94 16.17
N ALA A 89 -15.55 3.20 16.07
CA ALA A 89 -16.08 4.31 16.86
C ALA A 89 -17.56 4.60 16.56
N SER A 90 -18.02 4.30 15.34
CA SER A 90 -19.41 4.48 14.91
C SER A 90 -20.28 3.23 15.11
N SER A 91 -19.71 2.13 15.61
CA SER A 91 -20.42 0.87 15.81
C SER A 91 -21.27 0.91 17.08
N GLU A 92 -22.52 0.49 17.00
CA GLU A 92 -23.40 0.29 18.17
C GLU A 92 -22.94 -0.88 19.06
N ARG A 93 -22.14 -1.79 18.49
CA ARG A 93 -21.60 -2.96 19.18
C ARG A 93 -20.18 -2.68 19.66
N SER A 94 -19.96 -2.83 20.96
CA SER A 94 -18.62 -2.87 21.54
C SER A 94 -17.91 -4.16 21.11
N LEU A 95 -16.68 -4.03 20.64
CA LEU A 95 -15.79 -5.15 20.33
C LEU A 95 -14.87 -5.40 21.54
N ASP A 96 -14.58 -6.66 21.82
CA ASP A 96 -13.55 -7.02 22.78
C ASP A 96 -12.15 -6.80 22.20
N ASP A 97 -11.14 -6.72 23.08
CA ASP A 97 -9.76 -6.43 22.70
C ASP A 97 -9.17 -7.44 21.71
N ASN A 98 -9.58 -8.72 21.78
CA ASN A 98 -9.07 -9.74 20.86
C ASN A 98 -9.66 -9.53 19.45
N THR A 99 -10.96 -9.27 19.36
CA THR A 99 -11.60 -8.93 18.08
C THR A 99 -11.00 -7.67 17.47
N LEU A 100 -10.72 -6.65 18.28
CA LEU A 100 -10.08 -5.42 17.82
C LEU A 100 -8.64 -5.69 17.32
N ALA A 101 -7.88 -6.53 18.02
CA ALA A 101 -6.54 -6.94 17.61
C ALA A 101 -6.55 -7.72 16.27
N SER A 102 -7.49 -8.63 16.09
CA SER A 102 -7.68 -9.34 14.82
C SER A 102 -8.08 -8.42 13.68
N LEU A 103 -8.96 -7.44 13.92
CA LEU A 103 -9.29 -6.42 12.93
C LEU A 103 -8.06 -5.58 12.57
N ASN A 104 -7.26 -5.18 13.55
CA ASN A 104 -6.00 -4.44 13.32
C ASN A 104 -5.03 -5.24 12.45
N LYS A 105 -4.85 -6.52 12.78
CA LYS A 105 -4.01 -7.41 11.98
C LYS A 105 -4.53 -7.55 10.55
N MET A 106 -5.83 -7.74 10.37
CA MET A 106 -6.47 -7.84 9.06
C MET A 106 -6.22 -6.58 8.22
N VAL A 107 -6.42 -5.38 8.78
CA VAL A 107 -6.19 -4.13 8.04
C VAL A 107 -4.73 -3.88 7.70
N THR A 108 -3.79 -4.27 8.57
CA THR A 108 -2.35 -4.19 8.28
C THR A 108 -1.97 -5.12 7.12
N LEU A 109 -2.45 -6.37 7.14
CA LEU A 109 -2.21 -7.33 6.06
C LEU A 109 -2.77 -6.82 4.72
N TRP A 110 -3.98 -6.27 4.74
CA TRP A 110 -4.56 -5.63 3.56
C TRP A 110 -3.71 -4.45 3.07
N GLY A 111 -3.28 -3.56 3.97
CA GLY A 111 -2.42 -2.44 3.60
C GLY A 111 -1.13 -2.86 2.90
N GLN A 112 -0.46 -3.88 3.45
CA GLN A 112 0.73 -4.49 2.84
C GLN A 112 0.42 -5.10 1.47
N TYR A 113 -0.63 -5.92 1.39
CA TYR A 113 -1.03 -6.58 0.15
C TYR A 113 -1.35 -5.58 -0.97
N PHE A 114 -2.16 -4.56 -0.66
CA PHE A 114 -2.56 -3.55 -1.64
C PHE A 114 -1.37 -2.76 -2.20
N GLN A 115 -0.46 -2.30 -1.34
CA GLN A 115 0.68 -1.51 -1.81
C GLN A 115 1.64 -2.36 -2.64
N ILE A 116 2.00 -3.57 -2.15
CA ILE A 116 2.90 -4.46 -2.88
C ILE A 116 2.29 -4.87 -4.23
N ARG A 117 0.96 -5.07 -4.28
CA ARG A 117 0.25 -5.42 -5.51
C ARG A 117 0.21 -4.25 -6.49
N ASP A 118 -0.05 -3.02 -6.05
CA ASP A 118 -0.05 -1.83 -6.94
C ASP A 118 1.33 -1.63 -7.56
N ASP A 119 2.39 -1.69 -6.75
CA ASP A 119 3.78 -1.59 -7.20
C ASP A 119 4.15 -2.71 -8.20
N TYR A 120 3.71 -3.95 -7.95
CA TYR A 120 3.94 -5.08 -8.85
C TYR A 120 3.18 -4.92 -10.18
N MET A 121 1.90 -4.55 -10.13
CA MET A 121 1.07 -4.37 -11.31
C MET A 121 1.55 -3.21 -12.19
N ASN A 122 2.14 -2.16 -11.61
CA ASN A 122 2.77 -1.07 -12.36
C ASN A 122 3.89 -1.55 -13.29
N LEU A 123 4.61 -2.61 -12.90
CA LEU A 123 5.75 -3.14 -13.64
C LEU A 123 5.38 -4.27 -14.61
N VAL A 124 4.33 -5.04 -14.32
CA VAL A 124 4.04 -6.30 -15.04
C VAL A 124 2.83 -6.19 -15.97
N ASP A 125 1.79 -5.43 -15.61
CA ASP A 125 0.52 -5.47 -16.33
C ASP A 125 0.47 -4.44 -17.48
N THR A 126 0.34 -4.99 -18.70
CA THR A 126 0.17 -4.22 -19.93
C THR A 126 -1.11 -3.36 -19.95
N LYS A 127 -2.21 -3.80 -19.32
CA LYS A 127 -3.43 -3.00 -19.21
C LYS A 127 -3.26 -1.85 -18.23
N TYR A 128 -2.53 -2.09 -17.13
CA TYR A 128 -2.17 -1.03 -16.19
C TYR A 128 -1.28 0.01 -16.86
N SER A 129 -0.37 -0.44 -17.73
CA SER A 129 0.46 0.42 -18.58
C SER A 129 -0.36 1.29 -19.56
N GLU A 130 -1.51 0.81 -20.04
CA GLU A 130 -2.42 1.60 -20.90
C GLU A 130 -3.17 2.69 -20.12
N MET A 131 -3.46 2.46 -18.84
CA MET A 131 -4.20 3.41 -17.99
C MET A 131 -3.31 4.48 -17.35
N LYS A 132 -2.17 4.08 -16.78
CA LYS A 132 -1.25 4.95 -16.04
C LYS A 132 0.01 5.36 -16.83
N GLY A 133 0.38 4.57 -17.84
CA GLY A 133 1.62 4.71 -18.58
C GLY A 133 2.59 3.57 -18.29
N PHE A 134 3.40 3.21 -19.29
CA PHE A 134 4.33 2.08 -19.21
C PHE A 134 5.38 2.27 -18.11
N CYS A 135 5.29 1.48 -17.03
CA CYS A 135 6.15 1.52 -15.84
C CYS A 135 6.38 2.95 -15.32
N GLU A 136 5.29 3.66 -15.02
CA GLU A 136 5.31 5.03 -14.48
C GLU A 136 6.11 5.12 -13.17
N ASP A 137 6.05 4.11 -12.30
CA ASP A 137 6.77 4.13 -11.02
C ASP A 137 8.30 4.21 -11.23
N LEU A 138 8.80 3.74 -12.37
CA LEU A 138 10.22 3.90 -12.73
C LEU A 138 10.57 5.33 -13.15
N ASP A 139 9.61 6.10 -13.67
CA ASP A 139 9.79 7.54 -13.94
C ASP A 139 9.73 8.35 -12.65
N GLU A 140 8.88 7.94 -11.71
CA GLU A 140 8.84 8.51 -10.37
C GLU A 140 10.06 8.10 -9.53
N GLY A 141 10.73 7.00 -9.89
CA GLY A 141 11.89 6.48 -9.17
C GLY A 141 11.54 5.82 -7.85
N LYS A 142 10.34 5.26 -7.75
CA LYS A 142 9.90 4.50 -6.58
C LYS A 142 10.64 3.18 -6.47
N TYR A 143 10.81 2.74 -5.23
CA TYR A 143 11.42 1.47 -4.89
C TYR A 143 10.35 0.45 -4.57
N SER A 144 9.94 -0.34 -5.57
CA SER A 144 9.07 -1.49 -5.35
C SER A 144 9.83 -2.66 -4.74
N LEU A 145 9.10 -3.60 -4.11
CA LEU A 145 9.70 -4.82 -3.55
C LEU A 145 10.56 -5.59 -4.56
N ALA A 146 10.09 -5.70 -5.81
CA ALA A 146 10.81 -6.38 -6.87
C ALA A 146 12.13 -5.66 -7.21
N LEU A 147 12.12 -4.33 -7.24
CA LEU A 147 13.29 -3.51 -7.54
C LEU A 147 14.31 -3.53 -6.40
N ILE A 148 13.86 -3.43 -5.15
CA ILE A 148 14.72 -3.55 -3.95
C ILE A 148 15.41 -4.91 -3.97
N HIS A 149 14.65 -5.99 -4.19
CA HIS A 149 15.20 -7.34 -4.28
C HIS A 149 16.26 -7.45 -5.38
N ALA A 150 16.00 -6.89 -6.56
CA ALA A 150 16.93 -6.92 -7.69
C ALA A 150 18.23 -6.14 -7.41
N ILE A 151 18.13 -4.99 -6.74
CA ILE A 151 19.31 -4.18 -6.37
C ILE A 151 20.19 -4.95 -5.37
N GLU A 152 19.60 -5.63 -4.40
CA GLU A 152 20.33 -6.34 -3.36
C GLU A 152 20.91 -7.69 -3.81
N ASN A 153 20.26 -8.38 -4.76
CA ASN A 153 20.55 -9.79 -5.07
C ASN A 153 21.06 -10.05 -6.51
N ASN A 154 21.22 -9.01 -7.35
CA ASN A 154 21.76 -9.16 -8.70
C ASN A 154 23.17 -8.56 -8.82
N GLN A 155 24.03 -9.20 -9.61
CA GLN A 155 25.36 -8.65 -9.96
C GLN A 155 25.26 -7.29 -10.65
N ASP A 156 24.17 -7.03 -11.38
CA ASP A 156 23.86 -5.77 -12.05
C ASP A 156 23.06 -4.79 -11.17
N GLY A 157 22.99 -5.00 -9.86
CA GLY A 157 22.31 -4.07 -8.93
C GLY A 157 22.85 -2.64 -8.99
N TYR A 158 24.15 -2.47 -9.27
CA TYR A 158 24.77 -1.15 -9.47
C TYR A 158 24.25 -0.44 -10.73
N LEU A 159 23.90 -1.20 -11.78
CA LEU A 159 23.33 -0.65 -13.01
C LEU A 159 21.92 -0.11 -12.75
N LEU A 160 21.10 -0.83 -11.95
CA LEU A 160 19.80 -0.35 -11.51
C LEU A 160 19.90 0.95 -10.72
N GLN A 161 20.81 1.04 -9.74
CA GLN A 161 21.04 2.29 -9.00
C GLN A 161 21.48 3.45 -9.91
N ASN A 162 22.33 3.18 -10.90
CA ASN A 162 22.74 4.19 -11.87
C ASN A 162 21.58 4.67 -12.75
N LEU A 163 20.69 3.77 -13.18
CA LEU A 163 19.50 4.13 -13.95
C LEU A 163 18.55 5.01 -13.12
N ILE A 164 18.26 4.62 -11.88
CA ILE A 164 17.42 5.40 -10.95
C ILE A 164 18.05 6.79 -10.68
N SER A 165 19.38 6.85 -10.57
CA SER A 165 20.09 8.12 -10.41
C SER A 165 20.02 8.98 -11.68
N THR A 166 20.17 8.38 -12.86
CA THR A 166 20.11 9.07 -14.17
C THR A 166 18.74 9.69 -14.42
N ARG A 167 17.67 8.97 -14.04
CA ARG A 167 16.29 9.46 -14.07
C ARG A 167 16.14 10.82 -13.39
N ARG A 168 16.84 11.09 -12.27
CA ARG A 168 16.75 12.37 -11.54
C ARG A 168 17.15 13.57 -12.40
N THR A 169 18.09 13.39 -13.31
CA THR A 169 18.55 14.44 -14.23
C THR A 169 17.59 14.62 -15.40
N LEU A 170 17.00 13.54 -15.89
CA LEU A 170 16.13 13.54 -17.08
C LEU A 170 14.64 13.70 -16.76
N GLY A 171 14.26 13.59 -15.48
CA GLY A 171 12.89 13.56 -14.99
C GLY A 171 12.13 12.25 -15.25
N LYS A 172 12.66 11.36 -16.10
CA LYS A 172 12.06 10.07 -16.47
C LYS A 172 13.07 9.12 -17.09
N LEU A 173 12.70 7.85 -17.23
CA LEU A 173 13.46 6.86 -18.00
C LEU A 173 12.93 6.74 -19.44
N THR A 174 13.83 6.45 -20.37
CA THR A 174 13.44 6.05 -21.73
C THR A 174 12.81 4.65 -21.72
N GLN A 175 12.03 4.32 -22.76
CA GLN A 175 11.41 3.01 -22.87
C GLN A 175 12.44 1.86 -22.86
N GLN A 176 13.58 2.04 -23.52
CA GLN A 176 14.66 1.06 -23.54
C GLN A 176 15.28 0.87 -22.15
N GLN A 177 15.45 1.95 -21.38
CA GLN A 177 15.93 1.86 -20.00
C GLN A 177 14.92 1.15 -19.10
N LYS A 178 13.62 1.41 -19.26
CA LYS A 178 12.57 0.68 -18.53
C LYS A 178 12.60 -0.82 -18.84
N MET A 179 12.70 -1.20 -20.12
CA MET A 179 12.83 -2.60 -20.51
C MET A 179 14.06 -3.27 -19.89
N LEU A 180 15.21 -2.58 -19.88
CA LEU A 180 16.42 -3.07 -19.23
C LEU A 180 16.22 -3.28 -17.72
N VAL A 181 15.56 -2.35 -17.02
CA VAL A 181 15.21 -2.52 -15.60
C VAL A 181 14.37 -3.78 -15.41
N LEU A 182 13.32 -3.97 -16.21
CA LEU A 182 12.44 -5.14 -16.11
C LEU A 182 13.19 -6.46 -16.36
N ASP A 183 14.11 -6.47 -17.33
CA ASP A 183 14.92 -7.67 -17.62
C ASP A 183 15.87 -8.03 -16.47
N ILE A 184 16.49 -7.02 -15.85
CA ILE A 184 17.34 -7.25 -14.66
C ILE A 184 16.49 -7.76 -13.49
N VAL A 185 15.35 -7.12 -13.21
CA VAL A 185 14.42 -7.53 -12.13
C VAL A 185 13.91 -8.96 -12.34
N ARG A 186 13.64 -9.35 -13.59
CA ARG A 186 13.26 -10.73 -13.94
C ARG A 186 14.43 -11.69 -13.71
N SER A 187 15.62 -11.36 -14.20
CA SER A 187 16.80 -12.23 -14.03
C SER A 187 17.24 -12.41 -12.58
N SER A 188 16.91 -11.45 -11.70
CA SER A 188 17.20 -11.53 -10.27
C SER A 188 16.17 -12.32 -9.46
N GLY A 189 15.05 -12.75 -10.06
CA GLY A 189 13.95 -13.36 -9.31
C GLY A 189 13.06 -12.37 -8.55
N GLY A 190 13.13 -11.07 -8.87
CA GLY A 190 12.40 -10.03 -8.12
C GLY A 190 10.89 -10.11 -8.25
N PHE A 191 10.40 -10.51 -9.43
CA PHE A 191 8.96 -10.71 -9.66
C PHE A 191 8.46 -11.94 -8.91
N GLU A 192 9.17 -13.06 -9.00
CA GLU A 192 8.85 -14.32 -8.32
C GLU A 192 8.85 -14.16 -6.80
N ARG A 193 9.81 -13.39 -6.27
CA ARG A 193 9.84 -13.03 -4.85
C ARG A 193 8.61 -12.22 -4.44
N THR A 194 8.19 -11.28 -5.27
CA THR A 194 7.02 -10.42 -5.02
C THR A 194 5.73 -11.22 -5.08
N GLU A 195 5.56 -12.09 -6.08
CA GLU A 195 4.43 -13.02 -6.19
C GLU A 195 4.35 -13.96 -4.99
N THR A 196 5.48 -14.48 -4.53
CA THR A 196 5.54 -15.32 -3.32
C THR A 196 5.05 -14.56 -2.09
N ALA A 197 5.48 -13.31 -1.92
CA ALA A 197 5.05 -12.45 -0.81
C ALA A 197 3.55 -12.13 -0.88
N LEU A 198 3.03 -11.81 -2.07
CA LEU A 198 1.61 -11.54 -2.29
C LEU A 198 0.74 -12.77 -2.01
N ASN A 199 1.14 -13.95 -2.49
CA ASN A 199 0.43 -15.20 -2.20
C ASN A 199 0.41 -15.53 -0.71
N GLU A 200 1.50 -15.26 0.00
CA GLU A 200 1.56 -15.47 1.45
C GLU A 200 0.66 -14.49 2.21
N LEU A 201 0.71 -13.20 1.87
CA LEU A 201 -0.18 -12.18 2.43
C LEU A 201 -1.65 -12.52 2.16
N HIS A 202 -2.00 -12.96 0.95
CA HIS A 202 -3.35 -13.39 0.60
C HIS A 202 -3.84 -14.54 1.49
N ARG A 203 -3.02 -15.58 1.68
CA ARG A 203 -3.34 -16.69 2.61
C ARG A 203 -3.57 -16.21 4.03
N GLN A 204 -2.75 -15.28 4.51
CA GLN A 204 -2.91 -14.71 5.85
C GLN A 204 -4.19 -13.88 5.97
N ILE A 205 -4.55 -13.08 4.96
CA ILE A 205 -5.81 -12.33 4.91
C ILE A 205 -7.00 -13.29 4.95
N VAL A 206 -7.03 -14.32 4.10
CA VAL A 206 -8.12 -15.31 4.07
C VAL A 206 -8.28 -16.00 5.43
N THR A 207 -7.16 -16.34 6.08
CA THR A 207 -7.15 -16.96 7.40
C THR A 207 -7.72 -16.01 8.46
N GLU A 208 -7.30 -14.75 8.47
CA GLU A 208 -7.74 -13.75 9.44
C GLU A 208 -9.22 -13.40 9.25
N VAL A 209 -9.69 -13.27 8.00
CA VAL A 209 -11.11 -13.08 7.69
C VAL A 209 -11.93 -14.25 8.23
N GLY A 210 -11.49 -15.50 8.03
CA GLY A 210 -12.15 -16.68 8.59
C GLY A 210 -12.21 -16.68 10.11
N SER A 211 -11.12 -16.28 10.77
CA SER A 211 -11.07 -16.16 12.24
C SER A 211 -12.05 -15.11 12.77
N LEU A 212 -12.14 -13.96 12.09
CA LEU A 212 -13.08 -12.90 12.42
C LEU A 212 -14.54 -13.34 12.22
N GLU A 213 -14.85 -14.07 11.14
CA GLU A 213 -16.21 -14.59 10.91
C GLU A 213 -16.64 -15.57 12.02
N VAL A 214 -15.74 -16.44 12.47
CA VAL A 214 -15.99 -17.35 13.60
C VAL A 214 -16.22 -16.55 14.89
N THR A 215 -15.36 -15.57 15.16
CA THR A 215 -15.43 -14.75 16.39
C THR A 215 -16.71 -13.91 16.44
N LEU A 216 -17.10 -13.33 15.31
CA LEU A 216 -18.30 -12.51 15.18
C LEU A 216 -19.57 -13.34 14.97
N CYS A 217 -19.44 -14.66 14.77
CA CYS A 217 -20.54 -15.57 14.44
C CYS A 217 -21.34 -15.13 13.20
N GLN A 218 -20.65 -14.53 12.22
CA GLN A 218 -21.25 -13.99 11.01
C GLN A 218 -20.30 -14.13 9.82
N THR A 219 -20.80 -14.59 8.67
CA THR A 219 -20.03 -14.63 7.43
C THR A 219 -20.04 -13.27 6.73
N ASN A 220 -18.97 -12.97 6.00
CA ASN A 220 -18.82 -11.73 5.24
C ASN A 220 -18.49 -12.05 3.77
N ALA A 221 -19.55 -12.28 2.98
CA ALA A 221 -19.42 -12.69 1.58
C ALA A 221 -18.74 -11.60 0.73
N GLU A 222 -18.98 -10.33 1.07
CA GLU A 222 -18.40 -9.17 0.40
C GLU A 222 -16.89 -9.11 0.61
N MET A 223 -16.40 -9.29 1.85
CA MET A 223 -14.97 -9.35 2.12
C MET A 223 -14.32 -10.54 1.43
N ARG A 224 -14.97 -11.71 1.41
CA ARG A 224 -14.45 -12.88 0.69
C ARG A 224 -14.34 -12.62 -0.82
N ALA A 225 -15.39 -12.07 -1.42
CA ALA A 225 -15.38 -11.69 -2.83
C ALA A 225 -14.29 -10.66 -3.15
N LEU A 226 -14.05 -9.69 -2.26
CA LEU A 226 -12.96 -8.72 -2.40
C LEU A 226 -11.58 -9.40 -2.34
N THR A 227 -11.39 -10.33 -1.41
CA THR A 227 -10.14 -11.13 -1.28
C THR A 227 -9.88 -11.97 -2.52
N ASP A 228 -10.93 -12.56 -3.11
CA ASP A 228 -10.81 -13.37 -4.32
C ASP A 228 -10.54 -12.51 -5.56
N LEU A 229 -11.23 -11.38 -5.69
CA LEU A 229 -11.07 -10.46 -6.83
C LEU A 229 -9.64 -9.93 -6.97
N LEU A 230 -8.99 -9.69 -5.82
CA LEU A 230 -7.68 -9.07 -5.80
C LEU A 230 -6.53 -10.06 -5.88
N SER A 231 -6.82 -11.38 -5.83
CA SER A 231 -5.82 -12.42 -6.05
C SER A 231 -5.07 -12.22 -7.37
N ILE A 232 -3.80 -12.64 -7.38
CA ILE A 232 -2.89 -12.52 -8.51
C ILE A 232 -2.69 -13.87 -9.19
#